data_AF-A0A1F2P4U5-F1
#
_entry.id   AF-A0A1F2P4U5-F1
#
_cell.length_a   1.000
_cell.length_b   1.000
_cell.length_c   1.000
_cell.angle_alpha   90.00
_cell.angle_beta   90.00
_cell.angle_gamma   90.00
#
_symmetry.space_group_name_H-M   'P 1'
#
loop_
_entity.id
_entity.type
_entity.pdbx_description
1 polymer ?
#
loop_
_entity_poly.entity_id
_entity_poly.type
_entity_poly.pdbx_seq_one_letter_code
_entity_poly.pdbx_strand_id
1 'polypeptide(L)' 'MGRKRVYEVVKHLPAEELDKMIKGLEKDTRVLKRLYFIRYLYRGMSVEKAADLVGVTKATGYTWLKRWNSNS' A
#
# COMPACT_ATOMS: atom_id res chain seq x y z
N MET A 1 20.91 -14.83 32.03
CA MET A 1 19.72 -14.17 31.44
C MET A 1 20.17 -12.84 30.83
N GLY A 2 20.05 -12.66 29.51
CA GLY A 2 20.51 -11.44 28.84
C GLY A 2 19.63 -10.23 29.17
N ARG A 3 20.23 -9.09 29.52
CA ARG A 3 19.53 -7.82 29.75
C ARG A 3 18.80 -7.41 28.47
N LYS A 4 17.47 -7.30 28.52
CA LYS A 4 16.65 -6.69 27.46
C LYS A 4 17.08 -5.22 27.35
N ARG A 5 17.67 -4.82 26.22
CA ARG A 5 17.93 -3.40 25.94
C ARG A 5 16.58 -2.75 25.63
N VAL A 6 16.19 -1.78 26.45
CA VAL A 6 15.04 -0.92 26.19
C VAL A 6 15.58 0.32 25.49
N TYR A 7 15.20 0.50 24.23
CA TYR A 7 15.53 1.71 23.47
C TYR A 7 14.42 2.73 23.69
N GLU A 8 14.78 3.93 24.13
CA GLU A 8 13.85 5.04 24.25
C GLU A 8 13.60 5.66 22.88
N VAL A 9 12.33 5.99 22.59
CA VAL A 9 11.95 6.68 21.35
C VAL A 9 12.12 8.19 21.55
N VAL A 10 13.06 8.78 20.83
CA VAL A 10 13.25 10.24 20.81
C VAL A 10 12.20 10.87 19.89
N LYS A 11 11.41 11.80 20.43
CA LYS A 11 10.38 12.53 19.66
C LYS A 11 11.00 13.68 18.88
N HIS A 12 11.47 13.39 17.66
CA HIS A 12 12.02 14.40 16.76
C HIS A 12 10.96 15.33 16.14
N LEU A 13 9.70 14.91 16.15
CA LEU A 13 8.58 15.71 15.64
C LEU A 13 7.29 15.48 16.47
N PRO A 14 6.35 16.44 16.46
CA PRO A 14 5.03 16.27 17.07
C PRO A 14 4.25 15.11 16.42
N ALA A 15 3.42 14.43 17.22
CA ALA A 15 2.60 13.32 16.72
C ALA A 15 1.68 13.72 15.56
N GLU A 16 1.12 14.93 15.60
CA GLU A 16 0.26 15.43 14.52
C GLU A 16 0.99 15.61 13.19
N GLU A 17 2.26 16.03 13.23
CA GLU A 17 3.09 16.14 12.03
C GLU A 17 3.44 14.76 11.48
N LEU A 18 3.69 13.79 12.37
CA LEU A 18 3.96 12.41 11.99
C LEU A 18 2.74 11.82 11.28
N ASP A 19 1.54 12.02 11.83
CA ASP A 19 0.29 11.57 11.23
C ASP A 19 0.03 12.21 9.87
N LYS A 20 0.36 13.49 9.69
CA LYS A 20 0.27 14.17 8.39
C LYS A 20 1.23 13.55 7.37
N MET A 21 2.48 13.27 7.77
CA MET A 21 3.46 12.61 6.90
C MET A 21 3.02 11.20 6.51
N ILE A 22 2.52 10.42 7.48
CA ILE A 22 1.97 9.08 7.24
C ILE A 22 0.84 9.15 6.22
N LYS A 23 -0.16 10.01 6.43
CA LYS A 23 -1.30 10.16 5.52
C LYS A 23 -0.88 10.55 4.10
N GLY A 24 0.13 11.41 3.96
CA GLY A 24 0.72 11.77 2.66
C GLY A 24 1.29 10.54 1.95
N LEU A 25 2.17 9.81 2.64
CA LEU A 25 2.85 8.63 2.09
C LEU A 25 1.90 7.45 1.84
N GLU A 26 0.85 7.30 2.66
CA GLU A 26 -0.17 6.26 2.45
C GLU A 26 -0.90 6.45 1.12
N LYS A 27 -1.21 7.70 0.76
CA LYS A 27 -1.82 8.03 -0.54
C LYS A 27 -0.91 7.62 -1.69
N ASP A 28 0.36 8.00 -1.63
CA ASP A 28 1.34 7.68 -2.66
C ASP A 28 1.59 6.17 -2.76
N THR A 29 1.67 5.49 -1.62
CA THR A 29 1.79 4.03 -1.55
C THR A 29 0.58 3.34 -2.18
N ARG A 30 -0.63 3.87 -1.98
CA ARG A 30 -1.84 3.33 -2.60
C ARG A 30 -1.85 3.49 -4.12
N VAL A 31 -1.38 4.64 -4.62
CA VAL A 31 -1.21 4.87 -6.08
C VAL A 31 -0.19 3.89 -6.64
N LEU A 32 0.97 3.74 -5.98
CA LEU A 32 2.02 2.82 -6.38
C LEU A 32 1.52 1.36 -6.41
N LYS A 33 0.80 0.92 -5.38
CA LYS A 33 0.18 -0.42 -5.34
C LYS A 33 -0.78 -0.64 -6.50
N ARG A 34 -1.59 0.36 -6.88
CA ARG A 34 -2.49 0.25 -8.04
C ARG A 34 -1.72 0.11 -9.34
N LEU A 35 -0.62 0.84 -9.52
CA LEU A 35 0.22 0.72 -10.72
C LEU A 35 0.88 -0.66 -10.82
N TYR A 36 1.41 -1.20 -9.71
CA TYR A 36 1.92 -2.57 -9.68
C TYR A 36 0.83 -3.60 -9.99
N PHE A 37 -0.37 -3.43 -9.44
CA PHE A 37 -1.51 -4.28 -9.74
C PHE A 37 -1.80 -4.32 -11.24
N ILE A 38 -1.89 -3.17 -11.92
CA ILE A 38 -2.11 -3.12 -13.37
C ILE A 38 -0.94 -3.73 -14.14
N ARG A 39 0.30 -3.47 -13.74
CA ARG A 39 1.50 -4.08 -14.34
C ARG A 39 1.44 -5.61 -14.27
N TYR A 40 0.92 -6.17 -13.18
CA TYR A 40 0.74 -7.61 -13.03
C TYR A 40 -0.33 -8.16 -13.98
N LEU A 41 -1.43 -7.44 -14.16
CA LEU A 41 -2.44 -7.81 -15.16
C LEU A 41 -1.91 -7.74 -16.59
N TYR A 42 -1.11 -6.72 -16.93
CA TYR A 42 -0.44 -6.62 -18.23
C TYR A 42 0.54 -7.77 -18.51
N ARG A 43 1.04 -8.44 -17.46
CA ARG A 43 1.86 -9.65 -17.57
C ARG A 43 1.02 -10.93 -17.68
N GLY A 44 -0.30 -10.82 -17.82
CA GLY A 44 -1.21 -11.96 -17.95
C GLY A 44 -1.58 -12.63 -16.63
N MET A 45 -1.29 -12.04 -15.47
CA MET A 45 -1.74 -12.60 -14.19
C MET A 45 -3.25 -12.40 -13.97
N SER A 46 -3.86 -13.32 -13.22
CA SER A 46 -5.25 -13.17 -12.79
C SER A 46 -5.41 -12.02 -11.78
N VAL A 47 -6.64 -11.51 -11.67
CA VAL A 47 -7.01 -10.43 -10.75
C VAL A 47 -6.74 -10.83 -9.30
N GLU A 48 -7.02 -12.08 -8.96
CA GLU A 48 -6.79 -12.62 -7.63
C GLU A 48 -5.30 -12.60 -7.27
N LYS A 49 -4.46 -13.20 -8.12
CA LYS A 49 -3.02 -13.27 -7.88
C LYS A 49 -2.38 -11.88 -7.82
N ALA A 50 -2.82 -10.97 -8.70
CA ALA A 50 -2.35 -9.59 -8.69
C ALA A 50 -2.78 -8.83 -7.42
N ALA A 51 -4.01 -9.05 -6.94
CA ALA A 51 -4.54 -8.43 -5.71
C ALA A 51 -3.77 -8.91 -4.47
N ASP A 52 -3.50 -10.22 -4.38
CA ASP A 52 -2.73 -10.81 -3.29
C ASP A 52 -1.30 -10.23 -3.26
N LEU A 53 -0.64 -10.09 -4.42
CA LEU A 53 0.72 -9.54 -4.52
C LEU A 53 0.84 -8.08 -4.06
N VAL A 54 -0.23 -7.28 -4.13
CA VAL A 54 -0.24 -5.89 -3.65
C VAL A 54 -0.89 -5.73 -2.27
N GLY A 55 -1.29 -6.84 -1.66
CA GLY A 55 -1.90 -6.89 -0.33
C GLY A 55 -3.27 -6.25 -0.26
N VAL A 56 -4.13 -6.47 -1.27
CA VAL A 56 -5.52 -6.03 -1.26
C VAL A 56 -6.46 -7.21 -1.47
N THR A 57 -7.71 -7.07 -1.05
CA THR A 57 -8.71 -8.11 -1.25
C THR A 57 -9.05 -8.29 -2.74
N LYS A 58 -9.48 -9.50 -3.11
CA LYS A 58 -10.00 -9.82 -4.45
C LYS A 58 -11.03 -8.79 -4.94
N ALA A 59 -12.01 -8.44 -4.10
CA ALA A 59 -13.04 -7.44 -4.41
C ALA A 59 -12.45 -6.04 -4.73
N THR A 60 -11.42 -5.64 -3.99
CA THR A 60 -10.69 -4.39 -4.26
C THR A 60 -9.96 -4.45 -5.60
N GLY A 61 -9.33 -5.59 -5.91
CA GLY A 61 -8.67 -5.84 -7.20
C GLY A 61 -9.62 -5.66 -8.39
N TYR A 62 -10.81 -6.29 -8.36
CA TYR A 62 -11.81 -6.10 -9.42
C TYR A 62 -12.30 -4.66 -9.53
N THR A 63 -12.47 -3.98 -8.39
CA THR A 63 -12.86 -2.56 -8.39
C THR A 63 -11.79 -1.69 -9.06
N TRP A 64 -10.50 -1.96 -8.80
CA TRP A 64 -9.40 -1.25 -9.45
C TRP A 64 -9.33 -1.53 -10.95
N LEU A 65 -9.49 -2.79 -11.35
CA LEU A 65 -9.54 -3.17 -12.77
C LEU A 65 -10.71 -2.49 -13.49
N LYS A 66 -11.92 -2.53 -12.90
CA LYS A 66 -13.08 -1.84 -13.48
C LYS A 66 -12.82 -0.35 -13.67
N ARG A 67 -12.29 0.32 -12.63
CA ARG A 67 -11.96 1.75 -12.71
C ARG A 67 -10.88 2.05 -13.74
N TRP A 68 -9.86 1.20 -13.86
CA TRP A 68 -8.82 1.35 -14.87
C TRP A 68 -9.40 1.28 -16.29
N ASN A 69 -10.25 0.29 -16.55
CA ASN A 69 -10.87 0.10 -17.87
C ASN A 69 -11.93 1.18 -18.21
N SER A 70 -12.61 1.74 -17.22
CA SER A 70 -13.61 2.81 -17.44
C SER A 70 -13.02 4.21 -17.61
N ASN A 71 -11.70 4.37 -17.42
CA ASN A 71 -11.02 5.65 -17.56
C ASN A 71 -10.18 5.72 -18.85
N SER A 72 -10.54 4.87 -19.83
CA SER A 72 -10.03 4.85 -21.20
C SER A 72 -10.93 5.64 -22.13
#